data_AF-A0A3D0VY14-F1
#
_entry.id   AF-A0A3D0VY14-F1
#
_cell.length_a   1.000
_cell.length_b   1.000
_cell.length_c   1.000
_cell.angle_alpha   90.00
_cell.angle_beta   90.00
_cell.angle_gamma   90.00
#
_symmetry.space_group_name_H-M   'P 1'
#
loop_
_entity.id
_entity.type
_entity.pdbx_description
1 polymer ?
#
loop_
_entity_poly.entity_id
_entity_poly.type
_entity_poly.pdbx_seq_one_letter_code
_entity_poly.pdbx_strand_id
1 'polypeptide(L)'
;MSKQHRTSIGGQAVIEGIMMRGPEKTSLAVRIPDGSVDVEVWENKKITAWYKKTPFIRGIFNFVDTMRLGYQCLMKSAEKSEYNEGEPDKVDLWLNRHFGEKTTKVLTGFASVVAV
;
A
#
# COMPACT_ATOMS: atom_id res chain seq x y z
N MET A 1 -1.24 -2.10 39.57
CA MET A 1 -1.58 -1.55 38.23
C MET A 1 -1.05 -2.51 37.17
N SER A 2 -1.92 -3.09 36.35
CA SER A 2 -1.52 -3.98 35.27
C SER A 2 -0.67 -3.21 34.24
N LYS A 3 0.47 -3.77 33.87
CA LYS A 3 1.43 -3.18 32.94
C LYS A 3 0.75 -3.04 31.58
N GLN A 4 0.41 -1.82 31.13
CA GLN A 4 -0.19 -1.60 29.81
C GLN A 4 0.75 -2.16 28.74
N HIS A 5 0.27 -3.14 27.97
CA HIS A 5 1.02 -3.71 26.86
C HIS A 5 1.08 -2.68 25.73
N ARG A 6 2.27 -2.12 25.49
CA ARG A 6 2.49 -1.19 24.37
C ARG A 6 2.61 -1.99 23.08
N THR A 7 1.56 -1.94 22.27
CA THR A 7 1.54 -2.51 20.94
C THR A 7 2.34 -1.63 19.97
N SER A 8 3.10 -2.23 19.05
CA SER A 8 3.77 -1.50 17.98
C SER A 8 2.73 -1.02 16.95
N ILE A 9 2.54 0.28 16.83
CA ILE A 9 1.64 0.90 15.84
C ILE A 9 2.47 1.87 15.01
N GLY A 10 2.28 1.82 13.70
CA GLY A 10 2.80 2.80 12.76
C GLY A 10 1.69 3.29 11.85
N GLY A 11 1.97 4.28 11.01
CA GLY A 11 0.96 4.80 10.10
C GLY A 11 1.54 5.71 9.03
N GLN A 12 0.66 6.13 8.14
CA GLN A 12 0.95 7.04 7.04
C GLN A 12 -0.21 8.03 6.88
N ALA A 13 0.09 9.27 6.52
CA ALA A 13 -0.92 10.20 6.03
C ALA A 13 -1.41 9.77 4.64
N VAL A 14 -2.71 9.91 4.40
CA VAL A 14 -3.35 9.65 3.10
C VAL A 14 -4.21 10.85 2.70
N ILE A 15 -4.85 10.80 1.52
CA ILE A 15 -5.64 11.93 1.02
C ILE A 15 -6.85 12.12 1.92
N GLU A 16 -7.02 13.34 2.47
CA GLU A 16 -8.10 13.69 3.40
C GLU A 16 -8.25 12.73 4.60
N GLY A 17 -7.15 12.07 5.00
CA GLY A 17 -7.24 10.98 5.97
C GLY A 17 -5.92 10.48 6.55
N ILE A 18 -6.03 9.44 7.36
CA ILE A 18 -4.90 8.78 8.01
C ILE A 18 -5.05 7.26 8.01
N MET A 19 -3.94 6.56 7.80
CA MET A 19 -3.87 5.11 7.90
C MET A 19 -2.98 4.69 9.07
N MET A 20 -3.48 3.80 9.91
CA MET A 20 -2.78 3.23 11.06
C MET A 20 -2.71 1.71 10.94
N ARG A 21 -1.52 1.15 11.16
CA ARG A 21 -1.23 -0.28 11.09
C ARG A 21 -0.68 -0.78 12.41
N GLY A 22 -1.42 -1.69 13.04
CA GLY A 22 -0.98 -2.50 14.16
C GLY A 22 -0.55 -3.92 13.74
N PRO A 23 -0.19 -4.79 14.70
CA PRO A 23 0.22 -6.16 14.40
C PRO A 23 -0.92 -7.01 13.84
N GLU A 24 -2.15 -6.75 14.29
CA GLU A 24 -3.33 -7.57 13.98
C GLU A 24 -4.35 -6.88 13.09
N LYS A 25 -4.45 -5.55 13.16
CA LYS A 25 -5.43 -4.77 12.41
C LYS A 25 -4.79 -3.56 11.75
N THR A 26 -5.32 -3.18 10.60
CA THR A 26 -5.03 -1.91 9.94
C THR A 26 -6.34 -1.14 9.81
N SER A 27 -6.29 0.16 10.04
CA SER A 27 -7.40 1.08 9.98
C SER A 27 -7.08 2.22 9.03
N LEU A 28 -8.04 2.59 8.21
CA LEU A 28 -8.02 3.76 7.33
C LEU A 28 -9.19 4.66 7.73
N ALA A 29 -8.94 5.91 8.05
CA ALA A 29 -9.96 6.91 8.31
C ALA A 29 -9.83 8.04 7.28
N VAL A 30 -10.91 8.33 6.55
CA VAL A 30 -10.93 9.32 5.47
C VAL A 30 -12.14 10.21 5.65
N ARG A 31 -11.96 11.52 5.45
CA ARG A 31 -13.05 12.49 5.44
C ARG A 31 -13.74 12.46 4.07
N ILE A 32 -15.04 12.24 4.08
CA ILE A 32 -15.91 12.25 2.89
C ILE A 32 -16.34 13.71 2.60
N PRO A 33 -16.69 14.08 1.34
CA PRO A 33 -17.15 15.43 1.01
C PRO A 33 -18.34 15.96 1.83
N ASP A 34 -19.17 15.09 2.37
CA ASP A 34 -20.28 15.42 3.28
C ASP A 34 -19.80 15.90 4.68
N GLY A 35 -18.50 15.83 4.95
CA GLY A 35 -17.88 16.20 6.21
C GLY A 35 -17.86 15.08 7.25
N SER A 36 -18.43 13.92 6.95
CA SER A 36 -18.34 12.73 7.80
C SER A 36 -16.97 12.04 7.65
N VAL A 37 -16.63 11.16 8.58
CA VAL A 37 -15.39 10.36 8.54
C VAL A 37 -15.76 8.91 8.37
N ASP A 38 -15.37 8.34 7.23
CA ASP A 38 -15.50 6.91 6.98
C ASP A 38 -14.26 6.18 7.51
N VAL A 39 -14.49 5.09 8.24
CA VAL A 39 -13.46 4.32 8.91
C VAL A 39 -13.57 2.87 8.48
N GLU A 40 -12.54 2.40 7.78
CA GLU A 40 -12.42 1.02 7.33
C GLU A 40 -11.35 0.30 8.14
N VAL A 41 -11.68 -0.86 8.71
CA VAL A 41 -10.76 -1.68 9.49
C VAL A 41 -10.71 -3.08 8.92
N TRP A 42 -9.50 -3.59 8.69
CA TRP A 42 -9.28 -4.96 8.23
C TRP A 42 -8.20 -5.67 9.04
N GLU A 43 -8.26 -7.00 9.00
CA GLU A 43 -7.28 -7.85 9.70
C GLU A 43 -6.00 -8.03 8.87
N ASN A 44 -4.87 -8.01 9.58
CA ASN A 44 -3.56 -8.24 9.00
C ASN A 44 -3.27 -9.74 8.97
N LYS A 45 -3.08 -10.28 7.78
CA LYS A 45 -2.64 -11.68 7.61
C LYS A 45 -1.25 -11.86 8.23
N LYS A 46 -1.13 -12.81 9.15
CA LYS A 46 0.16 -13.22 9.74
C LYS A 46 0.91 -14.07 8.70
N ILE A 47 1.91 -13.48 8.04
CA ILE A 47 2.74 -14.18 7.05
C ILE A 47 3.94 -14.82 7.77
N THR A 48 3.91 -16.14 7.93
CA THR A 48 4.99 -16.94 8.54
C THR A 48 5.91 -17.53 7.49
N ALA A 49 6.44 -16.69 6.60
CA ALA A 49 7.31 -17.16 5.51
C ALA A 49 8.80 -17.12 5.88
N TRP A 50 9.59 -18.04 5.32
CA TRP A 50 11.03 -18.16 5.56
C TRP A 50 11.80 -16.89 5.15
N TYR A 51 11.40 -16.25 4.05
CA TYR A 51 12.03 -15.02 3.52
C TYR A 51 11.85 -13.78 4.42
N LYS A 52 10.95 -13.83 5.41
CA LYS A 52 10.80 -12.76 6.41
C LYS A 52 11.72 -12.92 7.62
N LYS A 53 12.51 -14.00 7.69
CA LYS A 53 13.46 -14.25 8.79
C LYS A 53 14.91 -13.94 8.40
N THR A 54 15.24 -13.98 7.12
CA THR A 54 16.61 -13.76 6.62
C THR A 54 16.95 -12.26 6.55
N PRO A 55 18.09 -11.79 7.10
CA PRO A 55 18.51 -10.39 6.98
C PRO A 55 18.66 -9.95 5.51
N PHE A 56 18.51 -8.65 5.23
CA PHE A 56 18.39 -8.03 3.90
C PHE A 56 17.14 -8.46 3.10
N ILE A 57 16.95 -9.75 2.86
CA ILE A 57 15.78 -10.29 2.14
C ILE A 57 14.48 -9.89 2.85
N ARG A 58 14.44 -10.02 4.19
CA ARG A 58 13.33 -9.55 5.04
C ARG A 58 13.00 -8.07 4.78
N GLY A 59 14.02 -7.23 4.61
CA GLY A 59 13.85 -5.79 4.39
C GLY A 59 13.16 -5.50 3.07
N ILE A 60 13.59 -6.14 1.99
CA ILE A 60 13.01 -5.98 0.65
C ILE A 60 11.54 -6.40 0.63
N PHE A 61 11.22 -7.59 1.14
CA PHE A 61 9.84 -8.06 1.15
C PHE A 61 8.94 -7.21 2.05
N ASN A 62 9.43 -6.79 3.22
CA ASN A 62 8.67 -5.90 4.08
C ASN A 62 8.45 -4.53 3.42
N PHE A 63 9.44 -4.00 2.71
CA PHE A 63 9.32 -2.75 1.98
C PHE A 63 8.26 -2.84 0.89
N VAL A 64 8.30 -3.89 0.07
CA VAL A 64 7.29 -4.13 -0.98
C VAL A 64 5.89 -4.29 -0.38
N ASP A 65 5.75 -5.05 0.72
CA ASP A 65 4.48 -5.20 1.43
C ASP A 65 3.95 -3.86 1.95
N THR A 66 4.80 -3.03 2.55
CA THR A 66 4.41 -1.70 3.04
C THR A 66 4.07 -0.74 1.90
N MET A 67 4.79 -0.81 0.79
CA MET A 67 4.56 0.02 -0.38
C MET A 67 3.23 -0.32 -1.04
N ARG A 68 2.93 -1.61 -1.25
CA ARG A 68 1.62 -2.06 -1.76
C ARG A 68 0.48 -1.60 -0.86
N LEU A 69 0.61 -1.82 0.44
CA LEU A 69 -0.44 -1.44 1.40
C LEU A 69 -0.62 0.08 1.46
N GLY A 70 0.47 0.85 1.47
CA GLY A 70 0.42 2.31 1.44
C GLY A 70 -0.25 2.84 0.18
N TYR A 71 0.12 2.32 -1.00
CA TYR A 71 -0.49 2.68 -2.28
C TYR A 71 -1.99 2.34 -2.31
N GLN A 72 -2.39 1.14 -1.87
CA GLN A 72 -3.81 0.76 -1.78
C GLN A 72 -4.61 1.70 -0.89
N CYS A 73 -4.05 2.11 0.26
CA CYS A 73 -4.73 3.05 1.16
C CYS A 73 -4.83 4.45 0.57
N LEU A 74 -3.81 4.89 -0.17
CA LEU A 74 -3.85 6.16 -0.91
C LEU A 74 -4.95 6.17 -1.97
N MET A 75 -5.02 5.13 -2.80
CA MET A 75 -6.06 5.02 -3.85
C MET A 75 -7.45 4.96 -3.24
N LYS A 76 -7.66 4.11 -2.22
CA LYS A 76 -8.94 4.07 -1.49
C LYS A 76 -9.32 5.42 -0.88
N SER A 77 -8.35 6.17 -0.37
CA SER A 77 -8.62 7.50 0.20
C SER A 77 -8.98 8.54 -0.85
N ALA A 78 -8.37 8.49 -2.03
CA ALA A 78 -8.73 9.32 -3.17
C ALA A 78 -10.17 9.03 -3.63
N GLU A 79 -10.51 7.75 -3.80
CA GLU A 79 -11.87 7.32 -4.19
C GLU A 79 -12.92 7.81 -3.19
N LYS A 80 -12.67 7.63 -1.88
CA LYS A 80 -13.61 8.02 -0.82
C LYS A 80 -13.75 9.52 -0.62
N SER A 81 -12.72 10.29 -0.96
CA SER A 81 -12.76 11.75 -0.87
C SER A 81 -13.31 12.42 -2.13
N GLU A 82 -13.75 11.64 -3.12
CA GLU A 82 -14.10 12.11 -4.48
C GLU A 82 -13.01 13.03 -5.06
N TYR A 83 -11.75 12.75 -4.72
CA TYR A 83 -10.62 13.50 -5.23
C TYR A 83 -10.50 13.23 -6.73
N ASN A 84 -10.76 14.25 -7.54
CA ASN A 84 -10.79 14.15 -9.00
C ASN A 84 -9.38 13.89 -9.55
N GLU A 85 -9.15 12.72 -10.14
CA GLU A 85 -7.91 12.34 -10.84
C GLU A 85 -7.75 13.17 -12.12
N GLY A 86 -7.14 14.35 -11.99
CA GLY A 86 -6.87 15.26 -13.11
C GLY A 86 -5.45 15.19 -13.68
N GLU A 87 -4.54 14.42 -13.08
CA GLU A 87 -3.15 14.36 -13.55
C GLU A 87 -2.64 12.91 -13.58
N PRO A 88 -1.97 12.48 -14.66
CA PRO A 88 -1.34 11.17 -14.69
C PRO A 88 -0.35 11.07 -13.53
N ASP A 89 -0.42 9.94 -12.83
CA ASP A 89 0.31 9.73 -11.58
C ASP A 89 1.82 10.01 -11.81
N LYS A 90 2.47 10.77 -10.93
CA LYS A 90 3.90 11.15 -11.10
C LYS A 90 4.81 9.94 -11.24
N VAL A 91 4.34 8.81 -10.72
CA VAL A 91 4.95 7.48 -10.81
C VAL A 91 4.89 6.93 -12.23
N ASP A 92 3.77 7.08 -12.93
CA ASP A 92 3.59 6.66 -14.33
C ASP A 92 4.40 7.52 -15.29
N LEU A 93 4.45 8.84 -15.05
CA LEU A 93 5.32 9.75 -15.78
C LEU A 93 6.80 9.40 -15.58
N TRP A 94 7.21 9.04 -14.35
CA TRP A 94 8.57 8.63 -14.04
C TRP A 94 8.93 7.26 -14.63
N LEU A 95 8.02 6.27 -14.54
CA LEU A 95 8.19 4.95 -15.14
C LEU A 95 8.35 5.04 -16.65
N ASN A 96 7.49 5.78 -17.35
CA ASN A 96 7.60 5.97 -18.78
C ASN A 96 8.93 6.65 -19.16
N ARG A 97 9.38 7.62 -18.35
CA ARG A 97 10.64 8.36 -18.58
C ARG A 97 11.90 7.52 -18.32
N HIS A 98 11.90 6.65 -17.31
CA HIS A 98 13.09 5.88 -16.93
C HIS A 98 13.12 4.45 -17.50
N PHE A 99 11.97 3.81 -17.65
CA PHE A 99 11.89 2.40 -18.00
C PHE A 99 11.57 2.10 -19.47
N GLY A 100 11.06 3.06 -20.26
CA GLY A 100 10.97 3.02 -21.74
C GLY A 100 10.47 1.71 -22.40
N GLU A 101 10.60 1.60 -23.73
CA GLU A 101 10.11 0.48 -24.57
C GLU A 101 10.64 -0.93 -24.19
N LYS A 102 11.65 -1.00 -23.31
CA LYS A 102 12.23 -2.28 -22.86
C LYS A 102 11.28 -3.05 -21.94
N THR A 103 10.42 -2.36 -21.20
CA THR A 103 9.44 -3.00 -20.30
C THR A 103 8.40 -3.77 -21.09
N THR A 104 7.95 -3.25 -22.24
CA THR A 104 6.96 -3.90 -23.11
C THR A 104 7.46 -5.26 -23.61
N LYS A 105 8.74 -5.39 -23.97
CA LYS A 105 9.32 -6.68 -24.39
C LYS A 105 9.36 -7.71 -23.25
N VAL A 106 9.69 -7.27 -22.04
CA VAL A 106 9.72 -8.14 -20.86
C VAL A 106 8.29 -8.54 -20.47
N LEU A 107 7.36 -7.60 -20.46
CA LEU A 107 5.95 -7.84 -20.12
C LEU A 107 5.30 -8.81 -21.10
N THR A 108 5.51 -8.63 -22.40
CA THR A 108 5.00 -9.54 -23.45
C THR A 108 5.64 -10.93 -23.34
N GLY A 109 6.94 -11.00 -23.03
CA GLY A 109 7.61 -12.30 -22.80
C GLY A 109 7.10 -13.03 -21.57
N PHE A 110 6.79 -12.31 -20.48
CA PHE A 110 6.16 -12.91 -19.30
C PHE A 110 4.70 -13.30 -19.58
N ALA A 111 3.95 -12.47 -20.30
CA ALA A 111 2.56 -12.77 -20.68
C ALA A 111 2.47 -14.00 -21.58
N SER A 112 3.41 -14.19 -22.53
CA SER A 112 3.43 -15.37 -23.38
C SER A 112 3.78 -16.65 -22.63
N VAL A 113 4.55 -16.57 -21.54
CA VAL A 113 4.88 -17.72 -20.68
C VAL A 113 3.73 -18.07 -19.73
N VAL A 114 2.92 -17.09 -19.33
CA VAL A 114 1.73 -17.31 -18.49
C VAL A 114 0.52 -17.77 -19.31
N ALA A 115 0.51 -17.48 -20.62
CA ALA A 115 -0.56 -17.88 -21.54
C ALA A 115 -0.39 -19.31 -22.12
N VAL A 116 0.69 -20.02 -21.77
CA VAL A 116 0.95 -21.43 -22.13
C VAL A 116 0.67 -22.32 -20.94
#